data_AF-A0A538CYI0-F1
#
_entry.id   AF-A0A538CYI0-F1
#
_cell.length_a   1.000
_cell.length_b   1.000
_cell.length_c   1.000
_cell.angle_alpha   90.00
_cell.angle_beta   90.00
_cell.angle_gamma   90.00
#
_symmetry.space_group_name_H-M   'P 1'
#
loop_
_entity.id
_entity.type
_entity.pdbx_description
1 polymer ?
#
loop_
_entity_poly.entity_id
_entity_poly.type
_entity_poly.pdbx_seq_one_letter_code
_entity_poly.pdbx_strand_id
1 'polypeptide(L)'
;MVVIGSNGGGPRDPDWAWNVRTNSSAWVCVGRKRRAVRAHIAAGDERQRLFELITARRDSLSRYQERAATFGREVPLVVLEPIDRSKAIES
;
A
#
# COMPACT_ATOMS: atom_id res chain seq x y z
N MET A 1 6.71 -0.90 -5.29
CA MET A 1 6.91 -0.28 -3.96
C MET A 1 5.72 -0.62 -3.08
N VAL A 2 5.87 -0.69 -1.76
CA VAL A 2 4.72 -0.88 -0.85
C VAL A 2 4.62 0.28 0.12
N VAL A 3 3.40 0.81 0.29
CA VAL A 3 3.05 1.84 1.26
C VAL A 3 2.11 1.25 2.31
N ILE A 4 2.42 1.47 3.57
CA ILE A 4 1.66 0.93 4.70
C ILE A 4 0.60 1.95 5.12
N GLY A 5 -0.67 1.63 4.98
CA GLY A 5 -1.78 2.46 5.45
C GLY A 5 -2.07 2.28 6.93
N SER A 6 -1.07 2.49 7.79
CA SER A 6 -1.20 2.19 9.23
C SER A 6 -2.21 3.10 9.93
N ASN A 7 -2.24 4.39 9.59
CA ASN A 7 -2.94 5.43 10.36
C ASN A 7 -2.65 5.34 11.89
N GLY A 8 -1.40 5.04 12.25
CA GLY A 8 -0.99 4.83 13.65
C GLY A 8 -1.60 3.59 14.33
N GLY A 9 -2.27 2.71 13.58
CA GLY A 9 -3.07 1.61 14.13
C GLY A 9 -4.44 2.05 14.67
N GLY A 10 -4.90 3.26 14.33
CA GLY A 10 -6.21 3.78 14.75
C GLY A 10 -7.40 3.01 14.16
N PRO A 11 -8.64 3.40 14.46
CA PRO A 11 -9.85 2.64 14.09
C PRO A 11 -10.21 2.68 12.61
N ARG A 12 -9.62 3.61 11.84
CA ARG A 12 -9.95 3.83 10.43
C ARG A 12 -8.70 3.76 9.56
N ASP A 13 -8.87 3.27 8.34
CA ASP A 13 -7.86 3.42 7.30
C ASP A 13 -7.62 4.90 6.96
N PRO A 14 -6.43 5.26 6.46
CA PRO A 14 -6.22 6.58 5.89
C PRO A 14 -7.15 6.83 4.70
N ASP A 15 -7.62 8.07 4.53
CA ASP A 15 -8.50 8.45 3.42
C ASP A 15 -7.90 8.14 2.03
N TRP A 16 -6.57 8.26 1.90
CA TRP A 16 -5.90 7.93 0.64
C TRP A 16 -6.00 6.44 0.27
N ALA A 17 -6.15 5.53 1.24
CA ALA A 17 -6.34 4.10 0.96
C ALA A 17 -7.73 3.84 0.38
N TRP A 18 -8.74 4.58 0.82
CA TRP A 18 -10.06 4.59 0.19
C TRP A 18 -10.00 5.07 -1.26
N ASN A 19 -9.26 6.14 -1.52
CA ASN A 19 -9.06 6.63 -2.89
C ASN A 19 -8.45 5.54 -3.78
N VAL A 20 -7.46 4.78 -3.31
CA VAL A 20 -6.85 3.66 -4.06
C VAL A 20 -7.85 2.55 -4.37
N ARG A 21 -8.76 2.20 -3.44
CA ARG A 21 -9.82 1.22 -3.69
C ARG A 21 -10.73 1.63 -4.85
N THR A 22 -10.98 2.93 -4.98
CA THR A 22 -11.88 3.49 -6.01
C THR A 22 -11.16 3.82 -7.32
N ASN A 23 -9.88 4.19 -7.25
CA ASN A 23 -9.09 4.61 -8.39
C ASN A 23 -7.63 4.17 -8.20
N SER A 24 -7.19 3.26 -9.06
CA SER A 24 -5.84 2.71 -9.03
C SER A 24 -4.78 3.65 -9.61
N SER A 25 -5.16 4.74 -10.29
CA SER A 25 -4.19 5.66 -10.89
C SER A 25 -3.70 6.68 -9.86
N ALA A 26 -2.39 6.68 -9.58
CA ALA A 26 -1.80 7.60 -8.62
C ALA A 26 -0.46 8.16 -9.10
N TRP A 27 -0.03 9.23 -8.43
CA TRP A 27 1.32 9.77 -8.57
C TRP A 27 2.05 9.63 -7.24
N VAL A 28 3.32 9.26 -7.30
CA VAL A 28 4.20 9.24 -6.13
C VAL A 28 5.45 10.05 -6.36
N CYS A 29 5.90 10.72 -5.30
CA CYS A 29 7.18 11.43 -5.27
C CYS A 29 8.18 10.60 -4.46
N VAL A 30 9.25 10.16 -5.11
CA VAL A 30 10.37 9.46 -4.45
C VAL A 30 11.61 10.34 -4.61
N GLY A 31 12.02 10.98 -3.53
CA GLY A 31 12.99 12.07 -3.58
C GLY A 31 12.46 13.21 -4.45
N ARG A 32 13.24 13.66 -5.45
CA ARG A 32 12.85 14.70 -6.41
C ARG A 32 12.09 14.19 -7.64
N LYS A 33 11.88 12.87 -7.76
CA LYS A 33 11.27 12.26 -8.96
C LYS A 33 9.79 11.96 -8.72
N ARG A 34 8.92 12.57 -9.53
CA ARG A 34 7.49 12.26 -9.60
C ARG A 34 7.26 11.14 -10.62
N ARG A 35 6.51 10.10 -10.25
CA ARG A 35 6.25 8.91 -11.07
C ARG A 35 4.76 8.58 -11.08
N ALA A 36 4.24 8.25 -12.26
CA ALA A 36 2.90 7.67 -12.38
C ALA A 36 2.96 6.19 -11.98
N VAL A 37 1.98 5.75 -11.20
CA VAL A 37 1.88 4.37 -10.73
C VAL A 37 0.45 3.87 -10.84
N ARG A 38 0.32 2.56 -11.03
CA ARG A 38 -0.90 1.81 -10.73
C ARG A 38 -0.78 1.30 -9.31
N ALA A 39 -1.83 1.54 -8.52
CA ALA A 39 -1.90 1.22 -7.12
C ALA A 39 -3.03 0.23 -6.86
N HIS A 40 -2.79 -0.75 -6.00
CA HIS A 40 -3.83 -1.64 -5.49
C HIS A 40 -3.58 -1.98 -4.03
N ILE A 41 -4.64 -2.36 -3.32
CA ILE A 41 -4.53 -2.93 -1.97
C ILE A 41 -4.26 -4.42 -2.12
N ALA A 42 -3.15 -4.89 -1.57
CA ALA A 42 -2.82 -6.31 -1.57
C ALA A 42 -3.86 -7.09 -0.74
N ALA A 43 -4.23 -8.27 -1.24
CA ALA A 43 -5.19 -9.16 -0.60
C ALA A 43 -4.69 -10.62 -0.66
N GLY A 44 -5.28 -11.48 0.17
CA GLY A 44 -4.96 -12.91 0.21
C GLY A 44 -3.46 -13.20 0.34
N ASP A 45 -2.97 -14.14 -0.47
CA ASP A 45 -1.59 -14.61 -0.45
C ASP A 45 -0.57 -13.50 -0.73
N GLU A 46 -0.90 -12.56 -1.62
CA GLU A 46 -0.04 -11.41 -1.91
C GLU A 46 0.18 -10.59 -0.64
N ARG A 47 -0.91 -10.31 0.08
CA ARG A 47 -0.84 -9.57 1.34
C ARG A 47 -0.01 -10.31 2.37
N GLN A 48 -0.26 -11.60 2.57
CA GLN A 48 0.45 -12.41 3.54
C GLN A 48 1.96 -12.38 3.28
N ARG A 49 2.37 -12.64 2.04
CA ARG A 49 3.78 -12.61 1.63
C ARG A 49 4.41 -11.25 1.88
N LEU A 50 3.72 -10.16 1.53
CA LEU A 50 4.23 -8.81 1.75
C LEU A 50 4.32 -8.47 3.24
N PHE A 51 3.36 -8.90 4.04
CA PHE A 51 3.36 -8.71 5.48
C PHE A 51 4.62 -9.36 6.08
N GLU A 52 4.84 -10.65 5.81
CA GLU A 52 6.02 -11.40 6.28
C GLU A 52 7.34 -10.74 5.86
N LEU A 53 7.45 -10.33 4.59
CA LEU A 53 8.66 -9.67 4.07
C LEU A 53 8.93 -8.32 4.74
N ILE A 54 7.89 -7.55 5.04
CA ILE A 54 8.02 -6.24 5.68
C ILE A 54 8.36 -6.40 7.17
N THR A 55 7.65 -7.28 7.87
CA THR A 55 7.86 -7.51 9.30
C THR A 55 9.22 -8.12 9.59
N ALA A 56 9.73 -8.98 8.71
CA ALA A 56 11.09 -9.51 8.82
C ALA A 56 12.20 -8.43 8.78
N ARG A 57 11.90 -7.23 8.26
CA ARG A 57 12.84 -6.11 8.19
C ARG A 57 12.53 -4.99 9.18
N ARG A 58 11.26 -4.83 9.56
CA ARG A 58 10.76 -3.71 10.38
C ARG A 58 9.52 -4.13 11.18
N ASP A 59 9.65 -4.20 12.50
CA ASP A 59 8.56 -4.57 13.41
C ASP A 59 7.39 -3.57 13.48
N SER A 60 7.58 -2.36 12.93
CA SER A 60 6.56 -1.30 12.97
C SER A 60 5.21 -1.72 12.39
N LEU A 61 5.19 -2.56 11.34
CA LEU A 61 3.95 -3.04 10.73
C LEU A 61 3.17 -3.95 11.67
N SER A 62 3.84 -4.91 12.33
CA SER A 62 3.22 -5.83 13.30
C SER A 62 2.53 -5.05 14.42
N ARG A 63 3.22 -4.06 15.01
CA ARG A 63 2.66 -3.22 16.06
C ARG A 63 1.42 -2.43 15.62
N TYR A 64 1.42 -1.90 14.40
CA TYR A 64 0.25 -1.20 13.88
C TYR A 64 -0.91 -2.15 13.57
N GLN A 65 -0.61 -3.34 13.06
CA GLN A 65 -1.59 -4.39 12.79
C GLN A 65 -2.26 -4.88 14.08
N GLU A 66 -1.50 -5.14 15.14
CA GLU A 66 -2.03 -5.51 16.46
C GLU A 66 -3.00 -4.45 17.01
N ARG A 67 -2.63 -3.17 16.94
CA ARG A 67 -3.52 -2.07 17.36
C ARG A 67 -4.77 -1.98 16.49
N ALA A 68 -4.62 -2.05 15.17
CA ALA A 68 -5.73 -1.98 14.24
C ALA A 68 -6.72 -3.14 14.43
N ALA A 69 -6.23 -4.34 14.79
CA ALA A 69 -7.05 -5.51 15.07
C ALA A 69 -7.97 -5.31 16.29
N THR A 70 -7.62 -4.47 17.26
CA THR A 70 -8.53 -4.10 18.37
C THR A 70 -9.79 -3.38 17.90
N PHE A 71 -9.76 -2.81 16.69
CA PHE A 71 -10.89 -2.18 16.01
C PHE A 71 -11.47 -3.06 14.88
N GLY A 72 -11.04 -4.31 14.76
CA GLY A 72 -11.55 -5.26 13.78
C GLY A 72 -11.11 -4.97 12.34
N ARG A 73 -10.02 -4.23 12.12
CA ARG A 73 -9.52 -3.95 10.76
C ARG A 73 -8.11 -4.50 10.54
N GLU A 74 -7.84 -4.82 9.27
CA GLU A 74 -6.52 -5.18 8.80
C GLU A 74 -5.82 -3.96 8.19
N VAL A 75 -4.55 -3.73 8.54
CA VAL A 75 -3.80 -2.59 7.98
C VAL A 75 -3.60 -2.82 6.48
N PRO A 76 -4.06 -1.89 5.61
CA PRO A 76 -3.91 -2.05 4.18
C PRO A 76 -2.44 -1.90 3.76
N LEU A 77 -1.98 -2.85 2.95
CA LEU A 77 -0.69 -2.78 2.26
C LEU A 77 -0.97 -2.39 0.82
N VAL A 78 -0.51 -1.20 0.44
CA VAL A 78 -0.76 -0.67 -0.91
C VAL A 78 0.46 -0.87 -1.77
N VAL A 79 0.30 -1.69 -2.80
CA VAL A 79 1.32 -1.98 -3.79
C VAL A 79 1.26 -0.90 -4.87
N LEU A 80 2.42 -0.41 -5.26
CA LEU A 80 2.59 0.62 -6.27
C LEU A 80 3.52 0.12 -7.37
N GLU A 81 2.98 0.03 -8.56
CA GLU A 81 3.64 -0.43 -9.77
C GLU A 81 3.85 0.74 -10.73
N PRO A 82 5.07 1.04 -11.17
CA PRO A 82 5.31 2.08 -12.17
C PRO A 82 4.51 1.82 -13.45
N ILE A 83 3.84 2.84 -13.96
CA ILE A 83 3.25 2.78 -15.30
C ILE A 83 4.36 3.12 -16.28
N ASP A 84 4.91 2.10 -16.94
CA ASP A 84 5.93 2.30 -17.95
C ASP A 84 5.25 2.81 -19.23
N ARG A 85 5.49 4.09 -19.57
CA ARG A 85 4.85 4.73 -20.74
C ARG A 85 5.43 4.27 -22.08
N SER A 86 6.50 3.47 -22.07
CA SER A 86 7.10 2.86 -23.26
C SER A 86 6.21 1.81 -23.93
N LYS A 87 5.33 1.14 -23.18
CA LYS A 87 4.41 0.11 -23.73
C LYS A 87 3.10 0.66 -24.31
N ALA A 88 2.85 1.96 -24.20
CA ALA A 88 1.58 2.57 -24.61
C ALA A 88 1.59 3.10 -26.07
N ILE A 89 2.72 2.98 -26.78
CA ILE A 89 2.89 3.50 -28.15
C ILE A 89 2.90 2.35 -29.19
N GLU A 90 2.83 1.09 -28.75
CA GLU A 90 2.84 -0.11 -29.62
C GLU A 90 1.48 -0.81 -29.71
N SER A 91 0.36 -0.08 -29.64
CA SER A 91 -0.99 -0.66 -29.83
C SER A 91 -1.87 0.23 -30.70
#